data_AF-A0A6C0E7D4-F1
#
_entry.id   AF-A0A6C0E7D4-F1
#
_cell.length_a   1.000
_cell.length_b   1.000
_cell.length_c   1.000
_cell.angle_alpha   90.00
_cell.angle_beta   90.00
_cell.angle_gamma   90.00
#
_symmetry.space_group_name_H-M   'P 1'
#
loop_
_entity.id
_entity.type
_entity.pdbx_description
1 polymer ?
#
loop_
_entity_poly.entity_id
_entity_poly.type
_entity_poly.pdbx_seq_one_letter_code
_entity_poly.pdbx_strand_id
1 'polypeptide(L)'
;MYIVIRKKNQILSFISLDINFKCNYNMWESSLEPLYIHIVIKKNDTNLTKWDNMNIGYRIDTDYKTYIKNNNFIMRDSYNIFDIETILKFKLDVTKQYIGALCRANRNDTLQHLYKHPKYKTQIIKILQDDHNASHSTIFSFAFSYGNLLILEWCEENNMVPTKYFKKNISDLEYNLLDTASRLGFIHILEWFLKSRIKYGFDLQYSEKTMDEASKNGHINVLEWWKNSGLPLKYSSLSLDYAAKEGHVNVLEWWINSGLITEYIKMKDNIGDILDAASQYSNINILEWWKNSGLPFYYLHSIYLASQEGHINVLDWFLHSNLPLKYDEKALYYASSRSQINVLEWWKNSGLPLKYNSHVMDHGSMSALEWWKNSGLPLKYTDYCIDYASGGSGSINVLEWWKNSGLPLKYTEDAINTASRYSRIYILEWWRNSGLPLKYTEFAMNNASMIGQISSLEWWKNSGLPLKYTEEAIDSSSQSSRILVLEWWKNSGLPLKYTEYAIDYASGSTSVLEWWKNSGLPLKYTKEAINIASKCSRINILEWWKNSELPLKYTEEAINNASMIGSISILEWWKNSELPLKYTEEAIDVASQSNRILVLEWWKNSGLELKYSYRAFQECEPRTLKWWLESKLPIK
;
A
#
# COMPACT_ATOMS: atom_id res chain seq x y z
N MET A 1 -20.91 -37.55 33.95
CA MET A 1 -20.39 -36.16 33.76
C MET A 1 -19.92 -36.03 32.32
N TYR A 2 -19.88 -34.82 31.77
CA TYR A 2 -19.45 -34.61 30.39
C TYR A 2 -18.39 -33.52 30.31
N ILE A 3 -17.47 -33.65 29.38
CA ILE A 3 -16.48 -32.65 29.02
C ILE A 3 -16.93 -31.98 27.72
N VAL A 4 -16.99 -30.65 27.73
CA VAL A 4 -17.34 -29.83 26.57
C VAL A 4 -16.18 -28.93 26.23
N ILE A 5 -15.72 -29.00 24.99
CA ILE A 5 -14.65 -28.15 24.49
C ILE A 5 -15.29 -27.05 23.66
N ARG A 6 -14.99 -25.77 23.96
CA ARG A 6 -15.58 -24.64 23.24
C ARG A 6 -14.56 -23.60 22.82
N LYS A 7 -14.93 -22.86 21.77
CA LYS A 7 -14.32 -21.59 21.35
C LYS A 7 -15.45 -20.55 21.24
N LYS A 8 -15.37 -19.48 22.03
CA LYS A 8 -16.48 -18.51 22.20
C LYS A 8 -17.82 -19.22 22.44
N ASN A 9 -18.77 -19.08 21.54
CA ASN A 9 -20.11 -19.67 21.64
C ASN A 9 -20.25 -20.96 20.83
N GLN A 10 -19.18 -21.53 20.28
CA GLN A 10 -19.26 -22.76 19.49
C GLN A 10 -18.74 -23.97 20.29
N ILE A 11 -19.48 -25.08 20.23
CA ILE A 11 -19.06 -26.38 20.79
C ILE A 11 -18.21 -27.10 19.75
N LEU A 12 -16.95 -27.37 20.10
CA LEU A 12 -16.01 -28.07 19.24
C LEU A 12 -16.04 -29.59 19.48
N SER A 13 -16.30 -30.02 20.71
CA SER A 13 -16.41 -31.44 21.06
C SER A 13 -17.20 -31.65 22.36
N PHE A 14 -17.85 -32.80 22.49
CA PHE A 14 -18.69 -33.18 23.64
C PHE A 14 -18.47 -34.65 23.99
N ILE A 15 -18.01 -34.96 25.20
CA ILE A 15 -17.45 -36.27 25.56
C ILE A 15 -17.98 -36.75 26.92
N SER A 16 -18.36 -38.02 27.04
CA SER A 16 -18.75 -38.64 28.32
C SER A 16 -17.52 -39.05 29.14
N LEU A 17 -17.55 -38.85 30.47
CA LEU A 17 -16.41 -39.09 31.37
C LEU A 17 -16.20 -40.56 31.79
N ASP A 18 -16.95 -41.52 31.24
CA ASP A 18 -16.99 -42.90 31.78
C ASP A 18 -15.83 -43.83 31.38
N ILE A 19 -14.83 -43.39 30.61
CA ILE A 19 -13.66 -44.22 30.27
C ILE A 19 -12.40 -43.35 30.25
N ASN A 20 -11.32 -43.84 30.85
CA ASN A 20 -9.94 -43.31 30.83
C ASN A 20 -9.67 -42.37 29.64
N PHE A 21 -9.92 -41.08 29.85
CA PHE A 21 -9.86 -40.09 28.78
C PHE A 21 -8.39 -39.79 28.44
N LYS A 22 -7.94 -40.23 27.26
CA LYS A 22 -6.76 -39.70 26.58
C LYS A 22 -7.25 -38.76 25.48
N CYS A 23 -7.13 -37.45 25.70
CA CYS A 23 -7.45 -36.48 24.66
C CYS A 23 -6.41 -36.57 23.55
N ASN A 24 -6.79 -37.10 22.38
CA ASN A 24 -5.90 -37.28 21.24
C ASN A 24 -6.46 -36.57 19.99
N TYR A 25 -6.90 -35.31 20.18
CA TYR A 25 -7.57 -34.54 19.14
C TYR A 25 -6.72 -33.34 18.70
N ASN A 26 -6.58 -33.13 17.39
CA ASN A 26 -5.95 -31.95 16.81
C ASN A 26 -6.86 -30.72 17.00
N MET A 27 -6.79 -30.10 18.17
CA MET A 27 -7.70 -29.03 18.62
C MET A 27 -7.34 -27.60 18.16
N TRP A 28 -6.47 -27.44 17.17
CA TRP A 28 -5.75 -26.19 16.99
C TRP A 28 -5.95 -25.61 15.58
N GLU A 29 -7.02 -24.82 15.41
CA GLU A 29 -7.20 -23.92 14.27
C GLU A 29 -6.46 -22.59 14.48
N SER A 30 -6.13 -21.91 13.38
CA SER A 30 -5.29 -20.71 13.23
C SER A 30 -5.72 -19.44 13.98
N SER A 31 -6.71 -19.48 14.86
CA SER A 31 -7.22 -18.30 15.56
C SER A 31 -6.54 -18.07 16.91
N LEU A 32 -6.15 -16.83 17.20
CA LEU A 32 -5.62 -16.31 18.48
C LEU A 32 -6.62 -16.35 19.66
N GLU A 33 -7.71 -17.10 19.56
CA GLU A 33 -8.81 -17.05 20.52
C GLU A 33 -8.71 -18.15 21.60
N PRO A 34 -9.07 -17.86 22.86
CA PRO A 34 -8.97 -18.82 23.95
C PRO A 34 -9.97 -19.97 23.79
N LEU A 35 -9.48 -21.21 23.83
CA LEU A 35 -10.29 -22.42 23.94
C LEU A 35 -10.43 -22.84 25.40
N TYR A 36 -11.60 -23.38 25.75
CA TYR A 36 -11.93 -23.82 27.11
C TYR A 36 -12.43 -25.27 27.15
N ILE A 37 -12.02 -26.00 28.20
CA ILE A 37 -12.56 -27.28 28.62
C ILE A 37 -13.55 -27.03 29.76
N HIS A 38 -14.83 -27.27 29.53
CA HIS A 38 -15.88 -27.18 30.53
C HIS A 38 -16.30 -28.56 31.01
N ILE A 39 -16.37 -28.76 32.32
CA ILE A 39 -17.03 -29.94 32.88
C ILE A 39 -18.49 -29.59 33.12
N VAL A 40 -19.40 -30.36 32.53
CA VAL A 40 -20.85 -30.16 32.66
C VAL A 40 -21.53 -31.42 33.21
N ILE A 41 -22.59 -31.22 33.99
CA ILE A 41 -23.40 -32.29 34.59
C ILE A 41 -24.82 -32.19 34.03
N LYS A 42 -25.39 -33.30 33.54
CA LYS A 42 -26.80 -33.33 33.12
C LYS A 42 -27.68 -33.43 34.37
N LYS A 43 -28.73 -32.60 34.48
CA LYS A 43 -29.73 -32.73 35.53
C LYS A 43 -30.70 -33.87 35.18
N ASN A 44 -30.75 -34.89 36.05
CA ASN A 44 -31.66 -36.05 36.04
C ASN A 44 -31.63 -36.94 34.79
N ASP A 45 -30.79 -37.99 34.78
CA ASP A 45 -31.02 -39.14 33.89
C ASP A 45 -30.60 -40.47 34.53
N THR A 46 -31.57 -41.38 34.68
CA THR A 46 -31.45 -42.75 35.19
C THR A 46 -31.35 -43.80 34.07
N ASN A 47 -31.14 -43.41 32.81
CA ASN A 47 -31.01 -44.34 31.69
C ASN A 47 -29.67 -44.17 30.94
N LEU A 48 -28.71 -45.03 31.31
CA LEU A 48 -27.36 -45.09 30.73
C LEU A 48 -27.25 -45.96 29.46
N THR A 49 -28.34 -46.37 28.82
CA THR A 49 -28.29 -47.47 27.83
C THR A 49 -28.41 -47.11 26.34
N LYS A 50 -28.23 -45.85 25.93
CA LYS A 50 -28.37 -45.49 24.49
C LYS A 50 -27.41 -44.44 23.95
N TRP A 51 -26.11 -44.51 24.26
CA TRP A 51 -25.14 -43.59 23.63
C TRP A 51 -23.78 -44.22 23.25
N ASP A 52 -23.72 -45.54 23.06
CA ASP A 52 -22.46 -46.23 22.75
C ASP A 52 -21.95 -46.08 21.30
N ASN A 53 -22.60 -45.33 20.42
CA ASN A 53 -22.17 -45.23 19.02
C ASN A 53 -22.43 -43.85 18.36
N MET A 54 -22.02 -42.76 19.00
CA MET A 54 -21.75 -41.52 18.25
C MET A 54 -20.26 -41.20 18.32
N ASN A 55 -19.57 -41.52 17.23
CA ASN A 55 -18.29 -40.94 16.88
C ASN A 55 -18.53 -39.45 16.61
N ILE A 56 -18.55 -38.59 17.64
CA ILE A 56 -18.80 -37.15 17.47
C ILE A 56 -17.46 -36.48 17.12
N GLY A 57 -17.05 -36.73 15.88
CA GLY A 57 -16.00 -35.98 15.17
C GLY A 57 -16.54 -34.86 14.29
N TYR A 58 -17.70 -34.28 14.63
CA TYR A 58 -18.30 -33.21 13.82
C TYR A 58 -18.58 -31.95 14.66
N ARG A 59 -18.14 -30.82 14.10
CA ARG A 59 -18.33 -29.43 14.55
C ARG A 59 -19.82 -29.18 14.82
N ILE A 60 -20.18 -28.87 16.06
CA ILE A 60 -21.56 -28.55 16.41
C ILE A 60 -21.71 -27.04 16.24
N ASP A 61 -22.33 -26.61 15.14
CA ASP A 61 -22.52 -25.18 14.80
C ASP A 61 -23.73 -24.56 15.53
N THR A 62 -23.92 -24.92 16.81
CA THR A 62 -24.96 -24.32 17.67
C THR A 62 -24.34 -23.52 18.82
N ASP A 63 -25.01 -22.41 19.15
CA ASP A 63 -24.64 -21.52 20.26
C ASP A 63 -24.61 -22.29 21.60
N TYR A 64 -23.44 -22.26 22.25
CA TYR A 64 -23.07 -23.02 23.46
C TYR A 64 -24.07 -22.81 24.59
N LYS A 65 -24.49 -21.55 24.82
CA LYS A 65 -25.43 -21.22 25.90
C LYS A 65 -26.80 -21.84 25.63
N THR A 66 -27.24 -21.79 24.38
CA THR A 66 -28.50 -22.38 23.92
C THR A 66 -28.46 -23.91 24.03
N TYR A 67 -27.37 -24.55 23.64
CA TYR A 67 -27.22 -26.01 23.70
C TYR A 67 -27.20 -26.54 25.14
N ILE A 68 -26.44 -25.90 26.04
CA ILE A 68 -26.36 -26.28 27.46
C ILE A 68 -27.73 -26.14 28.14
N LYS A 69 -28.47 -25.07 27.84
CA LYS A 69 -29.81 -24.82 28.37
C LYS A 69 -30.84 -25.83 27.87
N ASN A 70 -30.88 -26.08 26.56
CA ASN A 70 -31.87 -26.98 25.94
C ASN A 70 -31.70 -28.44 26.35
N ASN A 71 -30.48 -28.86 26.71
CA ASN A 71 -30.17 -30.22 27.12
C ASN A 71 -30.03 -30.41 28.65
N ASN A 72 -30.45 -29.42 29.45
CA ASN A 72 -30.42 -29.45 30.91
C ASN A 72 -29.03 -29.75 31.51
N PHE A 73 -27.96 -29.21 30.94
CA PHE A 73 -26.61 -29.30 31.48
C PHE A 73 -26.31 -28.13 32.43
N ILE A 74 -25.59 -28.40 33.53
CA ILE A 74 -25.07 -27.41 34.47
C ILE A 74 -23.55 -27.37 34.33
N MET A 75 -22.99 -26.18 34.14
CA MET A 75 -21.54 -25.96 34.17
C MET A 75 -21.03 -26.13 35.59
N ARG A 76 -20.06 -27.03 35.77
CA ARG A 76 -19.40 -27.27 37.05
C ARG A 76 -18.09 -26.50 37.13
N ASP A 77 -17.20 -26.76 36.18
CA ASP A 77 -15.84 -26.21 36.15
C ASP A 77 -15.48 -25.76 34.73
N SER A 78 -14.54 -24.82 34.62
CA SER A 78 -14.02 -24.28 33.36
C SER A 78 -12.50 -24.18 33.43
N TYR A 79 -11.82 -24.71 32.43
CA TYR A 79 -10.36 -24.73 32.36
C TYR A 79 -9.89 -24.18 31.01
N ASN A 80 -9.02 -23.17 31.03
CA ASN A 80 -8.41 -22.64 29.81
C ASN A 80 -7.29 -23.58 29.35
N ILE A 81 -7.26 -23.95 28.07
CA ILE A 81 -6.27 -24.91 27.57
C ILE A 81 -4.86 -24.32 27.43
N PHE A 82 -4.72 -23.00 27.51
CA PHE A 82 -3.42 -22.33 27.59
C PHE A 82 -2.85 -22.31 29.01
N ASP A 83 -3.60 -22.75 30.02
CA ASP A 83 -3.12 -22.82 31.39
C ASP A 83 -2.46 -24.16 31.67
N ILE A 84 -1.29 -24.11 32.28
CA ILE A 84 -0.50 -25.31 32.52
C ILE A 84 -1.18 -26.31 33.45
N GLU A 85 -1.90 -25.82 34.46
CA GLU A 85 -2.64 -26.66 35.40
C GLU A 85 -3.67 -27.51 34.67
N THR A 86 -4.29 -26.97 33.61
CA THR A 86 -5.23 -27.69 32.74
C THR A 86 -4.54 -28.84 32.02
N ILE A 87 -3.37 -28.58 31.41
CA ILE A 87 -2.60 -29.58 30.67
C ILE A 87 -2.16 -30.71 31.60
N LEU A 88 -1.66 -30.36 32.79
CA LEU A 88 -1.22 -31.33 33.79
C LEU A 88 -2.41 -32.15 34.32
N LYS A 89 -3.52 -31.48 34.64
CA LYS A 89 -4.74 -32.11 35.17
C LYS A 89 -5.36 -33.11 34.20
N PHE A 90 -5.46 -32.75 32.93
CA PHE A 90 -6.07 -33.59 31.89
C PHE A 90 -5.05 -34.42 31.09
N LYS A 91 -3.75 -34.33 31.43
CA LYS A 91 -2.64 -35.04 30.77
C LYS A 91 -2.63 -34.89 29.24
N LEU A 92 -3.03 -33.71 28.75
CA LEU A 92 -3.17 -33.41 27.32
C LEU A 92 -1.83 -33.55 26.60
N ASP A 93 -1.82 -34.10 25.38
CA ASP A 93 -0.59 -34.16 24.58
C ASP A 93 -0.29 -32.80 23.92
N VAL A 94 0.99 -32.41 23.93
CA VAL A 94 1.47 -31.17 23.32
C VAL A 94 1.67 -31.40 21.83
N THR A 95 1.08 -30.56 20.98
CA THR A 95 1.18 -30.66 19.51
C THR A 95 1.97 -29.49 18.90
N LYS A 96 2.37 -29.62 17.62
CA LYS A 96 3.01 -28.55 16.84
C LYS A 96 2.20 -27.25 16.86
N GLN A 97 0.90 -27.36 16.64
CA GLN A 97 0.00 -26.21 16.61
C GLN A 97 -0.17 -25.57 17.99
N TYR A 98 -0.14 -26.37 19.07
CA TYR A 98 -0.15 -25.85 20.42
C TYR A 98 1.09 -25.01 20.74
N ILE A 99 2.28 -25.52 20.40
CA ILE A 99 3.54 -24.77 20.56
C ILE A 99 3.50 -23.49 19.73
N GLY A 100 3.01 -23.55 18.48
CA GLY A 100 2.83 -22.36 17.66
C GLY A 100 1.83 -21.35 18.25
N ALA A 101 0.74 -21.82 18.87
CA ALA A 101 -0.23 -20.95 19.54
C ALA A 101 0.34 -20.33 20.83
N LEU A 102 1.12 -21.07 21.61
CA LEU A 102 1.84 -20.53 22.78
C LEU A 102 2.84 -19.44 22.38
N CYS A 103 3.57 -19.64 21.27
CA CYS A 103 4.46 -18.62 20.72
C CYS A 103 3.66 -17.36 20.35
N ARG A 104 2.59 -17.51 19.54
CA ARG A 104 1.74 -16.38 19.13
C ARG A 104 1.09 -15.63 20.30
N ALA A 105 0.70 -16.36 21.34
CA ALA A 105 0.08 -15.81 22.55
C ALA A 105 1.09 -15.29 23.58
N ASN A 106 2.39 -15.32 23.27
CA ASN A 106 3.49 -14.92 24.15
C ASN A 106 3.45 -15.60 25.54
N ARG A 107 2.97 -16.85 25.60
CA ARG A 107 2.90 -17.66 26.84
C ARG A 107 4.20 -18.42 27.07
N ASN A 108 5.29 -17.67 27.16
CA ASN A 108 6.64 -18.20 27.32
C ASN A 108 6.78 -18.95 28.66
N ASP A 109 6.13 -18.47 29.71
CA ASP A 109 6.02 -19.09 31.04
C ASP A 109 5.55 -20.55 30.98
N THR A 110 4.50 -20.79 30.18
CA THR A 110 3.85 -22.07 30.02
C THR A 110 4.74 -23.02 29.23
N LEU A 111 5.39 -22.50 28.17
CA LEU A 111 6.36 -23.28 27.41
C LEU A 111 7.57 -23.67 28.26
N GLN A 112 8.10 -22.76 29.10
CA GLN A 112 9.21 -23.05 30.04
C GLN A 112 8.87 -24.20 30.98
N HIS A 113 7.69 -24.14 31.59
CA HIS A 113 7.31 -25.12 32.59
C HIS A 113 7.01 -26.48 31.96
N LEU A 114 6.39 -26.52 30.77
CA LEU A 114 6.25 -27.76 30.00
C LEU A 114 7.61 -28.36 29.61
N TYR A 115 8.56 -27.53 29.20
CA TYR A 115 9.90 -27.97 28.84
C TYR A 115 10.71 -28.53 30.03
N LYS A 116 10.40 -28.12 31.27
CA LYS A 116 11.00 -28.69 32.49
C LYS A 116 10.42 -30.07 32.87
N HIS A 117 9.23 -30.42 32.39
CA HIS A 117 8.56 -31.66 32.74
C HIS A 117 8.99 -32.82 31.82
N PRO A 118 9.49 -33.97 32.33
CA PRO A 118 10.10 -35.04 31.51
C PRO A 118 9.24 -35.53 30.34
N LYS A 119 7.94 -35.82 30.58
CA LYS A 119 6.99 -36.27 29.53
C LYS A 119 6.90 -35.25 28.37
N TYR A 120 6.68 -33.98 28.70
CA TYR A 120 6.39 -32.93 27.72
C TYR A 120 7.66 -32.42 27.06
N LYS A 121 8.79 -32.41 27.76
CA LYS A 121 10.11 -32.18 27.18
C LYS A 121 10.35 -33.09 25.98
N THR A 122 10.18 -34.40 26.13
CA THR A 122 10.37 -35.35 25.02
C THR A 122 9.41 -35.09 23.84
N GLN A 123 8.15 -34.75 24.12
CA GLN A 123 7.18 -34.39 23.07
C GLN A 123 7.60 -33.13 22.31
N ILE A 124 7.98 -32.07 23.04
CA ILE A 124 8.43 -30.79 22.47
C ILE A 124 9.68 -30.99 21.62
N ILE A 125 10.70 -31.71 22.13
CA ILE A 125 11.94 -32.01 21.39
C ILE A 125 11.63 -32.70 20.05
N LYS A 126 10.76 -33.73 20.08
CA LYS A 126 10.37 -34.44 18.86
C LYS A 126 9.69 -33.51 17.84
N ILE A 127 8.77 -32.68 18.30
CA ILE A 127 8.05 -31.73 17.43
C ILE A 127 9.01 -30.70 16.81
N LEU A 128 9.96 -30.19 17.59
CA LEU A 128 10.96 -29.24 17.09
C LEU A 128 11.91 -29.90 16.09
N GLN A 129 12.28 -31.17 16.29
CA GLN A 129 13.05 -31.96 15.31
C GLN A 129 12.27 -32.16 14.00
N ASP A 130 10.99 -32.54 14.09
CA ASP A 130 10.12 -32.73 12.93
C ASP A 130 9.92 -31.41 12.16
N ASP A 131 9.75 -30.29 12.86
CA ASP A 131 9.59 -28.95 12.25
C ASP A 131 10.89 -28.43 11.63
N HIS A 132 12.05 -28.73 12.22
CA HIS A 132 13.36 -28.40 11.64
C HIS A 132 13.57 -29.08 10.27
N ASN A 133 13.16 -30.34 10.16
CA ASN A 133 13.32 -31.15 8.96
C ASN A 133 12.29 -30.82 7.87
N ALA A 134 11.24 -30.05 8.20
CA ALA A 134 10.26 -29.59 7.22
C ALA A 134 10.85 -28.55 6.25
N SER A 135 10.28 -28.50 5.04
CA SER A 135 10.62 -27.50 4.02
C SER A 135 10.30 -26.07 4.49
N HIS A 136 9.19 -25.89 5.21
CA HIS A 136 8.80 -24.63 5.86
C HIS A 136 8.61 -24.85 7.38
N SER A 137 9.55 -24.35 8.18
CA SER A 137 9.43 -24.37 9.65
C SER A 137 8.51 -23.25 10.10
N THR A 138 7.42 -23.65 10.75
CA THR A 138 6.41 -22.74 11.27
C THR A 138 6.75 -22.29 12.69
N ILE A 139 7.40 -23.16 13.47
CA ILE A 139 7.69 -22.87 14.89
C ILE A 139 8.87 -21.92 15.01
N PHE A 140 9.92 -22.03 14.19
CA PHE A 140 11.03 -21.08 14.25
C PHE A 140 10.60 -19.68 13.83
N SER A 141 9.81 -19.56 12.76
CA SER A 141 9.21 -18.28 12.36
C SER A 141 8.43 -17.63 13.52
N PHE A 142 7.64 -18.40 14.28
CA PHE A 142 6.92 -17.87 15.44
C PHE A 142 7.82 -17.61 16.65
N ALA A 143 8.84 -18.42 16.89
CA ALA A 143 9.79 -18.18 17.96
C ALA A 143 10.48 -16.81 17.78
N PHE A 144 10.89 -16.48 16.56
CA PHE A 144 11.47 -15.17 16.24
C PHE A 144 10.41 -14.05 16.27
N SER A 145 9.24 -14.28 15.67
CA SER A 145 8.18 -13.26 15.55
C SER A 145 7.50 -12.93 16.88
N TYR A 146 7.68 -13.74 17.93
CA TYR A 146 7.06 -13.55 19.23
C TYR A 146 8.06 -13.63 20.40
N GLY A 147 9.36 -13.55 20.11
CA GLY A 147 10.37 -13.36 21.15
C GLY A 147 10.62 -14.58 22.05
N ASN A 148 10.45 -15.80 21.55
CA ASN A 148 10.62 -17.00 22.34
C ASN A 148 12.08 -17.50 22.35
N LEU A 149 12.85 -17.11 23.37
CA LEU A 149 14.26 -17.47 23.50
C LEU A 149 14.49 -18.97 23.72
N LEU A 150 13.56 -19.67 24.37
CA LEU A 150 13.73 -21.07 24.77
C LEU A 150 13.84 -22.01 23.58
N ILE A 151 13.06 -21.74 22.53
CA ILE A 151 13.12 -22.50 21.29
C ILE A 151 14.48 -22.29 20.62
N LEU A 152 15.07 -21.09 20.74
CA LEU A 152 16.40 -20.78 20.22
C LEU A 152 17.51 -21.44 21.04
N GLU A 153 17.43 -21.38 22.38
CA GLU A 153 18.34 -22.09 23.28
C GLU A 153 18.30 -23.60 23.06
N TRP A 154 17.11 -24.18 22.89
CA TRP A 154 16.95 -25.60 22.53
C TRP A 154 17.68 -25.95 21.23
N CYS A 155 17.57 -25.10 20.20
CA CYS A 155 18.28 -25.32 18.95
C CYS A 155 19.80 -25.33 19.15
N GLU A 156 20.30 -24.44 20.00
CA GLU A 156 21.72 -24.35 20.31
C GLU A 156 22.21 -25.56 21.12
N GLU A 157 21.45 -25.99 22.14
CA GLU A 157 21.73 -27.18 22.95
C GLU A 157 21.85 -28.46 22.10
N ASN A 158 21.06 -28.55 21.01
CA ASN A 158 20.96 -29.74 20.18
C ASN A 158 21.69 -29.61 18.83
N ASN A 159 22.44 -28.52 18.60
CA ASN A 159 23.09 -28.21 17.33
C ASN A 159 22.13 -28.24 16.11
N MET A 160 20.88 -27.84 16.31
CA MET A 160 19.82 -27.78 15.30
C MET A 160 19.44 -26.35 14.93
N VAL A 161 20.39 -25.42 15.01
CA VAL A 161 20.18 -24.02 14.61
C VAL A 161 19.88 -23.97 13.11
N PRO A 162 18.71 -23.46 12.69
CA PRO A 162 18.26 -23.66 11.33
C PRO A 162 18.87 -22.58 10.42
N THR A 163 20.17 -22.69 10.16
CA THR A 163 20.99 -21.73 9.39
C THR A 163 20.47 -21.48 7.98
N LYS A 164 19.65 -22.39 7.44
CA LYS A 164 18.92 -22.24 6.17
C LYS A 164 17.99 -21.02 6.14
N TYR A 165 17.42 -20.60 7.28
CA TYR A 165 16.57 -19.39 7.36
C TYR A 165 17.38 -18.09 7.41
N PHE A 166 18.70 -18.17 7.60
CA PHE A 166 19.59 -17.02 7.67
C PHE A 166 20.36 -16.77 6.36
N LYS A 167 20.30 -17.72 5.40
CA LYS A 167 20.97 -17.62 4.10
C LYS A 167 19.97 -17.15 3.02
N LYS A 168 20.26 -15.97 2.47
CA LYS A 168 19.77 -15.31 1.25
C LYS A 168 18.37 -15.73 0.73
N ASN A 169 17.43 -14.77 0.79
CA ASN A 169 16.13 -14.76 0.10
C ASN A 169 15.21 -15.97 0.36
N ILE A 170 14.62 -16.02 1.56
CA ILE A 170 13.28 -16.59 1.67
C ILE A 170 12.32 -15.41 1.46
N SER A 171 11.90 -15.23 0.21
CA SER A 171 10.85 -14.29 -0.21
C SER A 171 9.51 -14.49 0.51
N ASP A 172 9.37 -15.58 1.26
CA ASP A 172 8.12 -16.03 1.87
C ASP A 172 7.95 -15.55 3.33
N LEU A 173 9.00 -14.96 3.94
CA LEU A 173 8.87 -14.25 5.21
C LEU A 173 8.58 -12.78 4.90
N GLU A 174 7.33 -12.37 5.10
CA GLU A 174 6.79 -11.02 4.84
C GLU A 174 7.63 -9.88 5.46
N TYR A 175 8.48 -10.19 6.44
CA TYR A 175 9.45 -9.28 7.07
C TYR A 175 10.75 -10.00 7.45
N ASN A 176 11.87 -9.26 7.41
CA ASN A 176 13.14 -9.70 7.96
C ASN A 176 13.03 -9.94 9.49
N LEU A 177 13.68 -10.97 10.01
CA LEU A 177 13.63 -11.36 11.42
C LEU A 177 14.22 -10.30 12.38
N LEU A 178 15.30 -9.63 12.00
CA LEU A 178 15.91 -8.56 12.80
C LEU A 178 15.06 -7.28 12.79
N ASP A 179 14.44 -6.96 11.65
CA ASP A 179 13.47 -5.87 11.53
C ASP A 179 12.25 -6.16 12.44
N THR A 180 11.77 -7.41 12.44
CA THR A 180 10.65 -7.85 13.29
C THR A 180 10.98 -7.82 14.77
N ALA A 181 12.16 -8.31 15.17
CA ALA A 181 12.61 -8.25 16.55
C ALA A 181 12.74 -6.78 17.03
N SER A 182 13.20 -5.89 16.16
CA SER A 182 13.30 -4.46 16.47
C SER A 182 11.93 -3.81 16.61
N ARG A 183 11.00 -4.12 15.69
CA ARG A 183 9.60 -3.67 15.72
C ARG A 183 8.87 -4.09 17.00
N LEU A 184 9.18 -5.27 17.54
CA LEU A 184 8.48 -5.86 18.69
C LEU A 184 9.22 -5.67 20.03
N GLY A 185 10.38 -5.02 20.04
CA GLY A 185 11.10 -4.72 21.29
C GLY A 185 11.94 -5.89 21.83
N PHE A 186 12.21 -6.92 21.03
CA PHE A 186 12.83 -8.18 21.50
C PHE A 186 14.36 -8.15 21.48
N ILE A 187 14.96 -7.41 22.42
CA ILE A 187 16.42 -7.29 22.56
C ILE A 187 17.12 -8.64 22.72
N HIS A 188 16.55 -9.55 23.50
CA HIS A 188 17.14 -10.87 23.72
C HIS A 188 17.26 -11.69 22.42
N ILE A 189 16.35 -11.47 21.46
CA ILE A 189 16.44 -12.08 20.12
C ILE A 189 17.55 -11.41 19.32
N LEU A 190 17.66 -10.08 19.35
CA LEU A 190 18.74 -9.34 18.71
C LEU A 190 20.12 -9.76 19.24
N GLU A 191 20.26 -9.89 20.56
CA GLU A 191 21.48 -10.40 21.21
C GLU A 191 21.81 -11.83 20.80
N TRP A 192 20.79 -12.70 20.74
CA TRP A 192 20.97 -14.07 20.29
C TRP A 192 21.52 -14.09 18.86
N PHE A 193 20.90 -13.36 17.93
CA PHE A 193 21.41 -13.23 16.56
C PHE A 193 22.86 -12.72 16.50
N LEU A 194 23.20 -11.72 17.31
CA LEU A 194 24.55 -11.14 17.37
C LEU A 194 25.60 -12.14 17.88
N LYS A 195 25.25 -13.00 18.85
CA LYS A 195 26.12 -14.05 19.40
C LYS A 195 26.24 -15.22 18.43
N SER A 196 25.10 -15.72 17.95
CA SER A 196 25.00 -16.92 17.13
C SER A 196 25.61 -16.72 15.73
N ARG A 197 25.66 -15.50 15.19
CA ARG A 197 26.33 -15.23 13.89
C ARG A 197 27.82 -15.61 13.92
N ILE A 198 28.52 -15.35 15.03
CA ILE A 198 29.94 -15.66 15.19
C ILE A 198 30.11 -17.17 15.33
N LYS A 199 29.24 -17.79 16.13
CA LYS A 199 29.27 -19.23 16.41
C LYS A 199 28.95 -20.09 15.19
N TYR A 200 28.01 -19.67 14.34
CA TYR A 200 27.49 -20.47 13.22
C TYR A 200 27.82 -19.91 11.83
N GLY A 201 28.50 -18.78 11.73
CA GLY A 201 29.04 -18.24 10.47
C GLY A 201 27.97 -17.84 9.46
N PHE A 202 27.01 -16.99 9.85
CA PHE A 202 26.00 -16.42 8.95
C PHE A 202 25.98 -14.88 9.01
N ASP A 203 25.60 -14.23 7.93
CA ASP A 203 25.48 -12.77 7.86
C ASP A 203 24.15 -12.28 8.42
N LEU A 204 24.19 -11.16 9.14
CA LEU A 204 22.98 -10.48 9.60
C LEU A 204 22.37 -9.67 8.44
N GLN A 205 21.14 -10.00 8.08
CA GLN A 205 20.36 -9.23 7.12
C GLN A 205 19.43 -8.31 7.89
N TYR A 206 19.40 -7.02 7.60
CA TYR A 206 18.44 -6.06 8.17
C TYR A 206 18.41 -4.77 7.34
N SER A 207 17.33 -4.02 7.45
CA SER A 207 17.07 -2.80 6.68
C SER A 207 16.91 -1.56 7.58
N GLU A 208 16.65 -0.40 6.98
CA GLU A 208 16.30 0.83 7.71
C GLU A 208 15.07 0.65 8.63
N LYS A 209 14.22 -0.36 8.34
CA LYS A 209 13.06 -0.71 9.16
C LYS A 209 13.40 -1.08 10.60
N THR A 210 14.64 -1.49 10.91
CA THR A 210 15.01 -1.84 12.29
C THR A 210 14.83 -0.66 13.24
N MET A 211 15.45 0.47 12.91
CA MET A 211 15.39 1.69 13.71
C MET A 211 14.08 2.45 13.49
N ASP A 212 13.52 2.41 12.28
CA ASP A 212 12.25 3.08 11.96
C ASP A 212 11.08 2.47 12.76
N GLU A 213 10.96 1.13 12.76
CA GLU A 213 9.88 0.46 13.49
C GLU A 213 10.15 0.44 15.01
N ALA A 214 11.40 0.39 15.46
CA ALA A 214 11.71 0.56 16.88
C ALA A 214 11.32 1.96 17.37
N SER A 215 11.56 3.00 16.56
CA SER A 215 11.15 4.37 16.86
C SER A 215 9.64 4.52 16.87
N LYS A 216 8.95 3.94 15.88
CA LYS A 216 7.49 3.90 15.80
C LYS A 216 6.83 3.23 17.01
N ASN A 217 7.40 2.16 17.55
CA ASN A 217 6.81 1.41 18.66
C ASN A 217 7.35 1.83 20.04
N GLY A 218 8.14 2.92 20.12
CA GLY A 218 8.59 3.48 21.40
C GLY A 218 9.74 2.70 22.06
N HIS A 219 10.45 1.85 21.32
CA HIS A 219 11.42 0.89 21.87
C HIS A 219 12.83 1.49 22.01
N ILE A 220 13.00 2.43 22.96
CA ILE A 220 14.31 3.07 23.25
C ILE A 220 15.40 2.05 23.56
N ASN A 221 15.04 1.02 24.32
CA ASN A 221 15.95 -0.07 24.68
C ASN A 221 16.52 -0.79 23.44
N VAL A 222 15.71 -0.95 22.38
CA VAL A 222 16.17 -1.50 21.10
C VAL A 222 17.05 -0.51 20.35
N LEU A 223 16.70 0.78 20.34
CA LEU A 223 17.52 1.82 19.71
C LEU A 223 18.92 1.90 20.36
N GLU A 224 18.96 1.86 21.69
CA GLU A 224 20.19 1.82 22.48
C GLU A 224 20.99 0.54 22.21
N TRP A 225 20.31 -0.60 22.10
CA TRP A 225 20.96 -1.85 21.73
C TRP A 225 21.63 -1.75 20.35
N TRP A 226 20.93 -1.23 19.34
CA TRP A 226 21.49 -1.05 18.00
C TRP A 226 22.72 -0.15 18.03
N LYS A 227 22.64 1.00 18.73
CA LYS A 227 23.77 1.93 18.90
C LYS A 227 25.01 1.25 19.50
N ASN A 228 24.82 0.34 20.45
CA ASN A 228 25.91 -0.34 21.15
C ASN A 228 26.32 -1.69 20.54
N SER A 229 25.59 -2.18 19.54
CA SER A 229 25.80 -3.52 18.95
C SER A 229 27.09 -3.67 18.12
N GLY A 230 27.68 -2.55 17.71
CA GLY A 230 28.79 -2.52 16.74
C GLY A 230 28.36 -2.86 15.30
N LEU A 231 27.06 -2.96 15.03
CA LEU A 231 26.50 -3.12 13.68
C LEU A 231 26.32 -1.77 12.99
N PRO A 232 26.42 -1.69 11.65
CA PRO A 232 26.01 -0.51 10.89
C PRO A 232 24.59 -0.06 11.25
N LEU A 233 24.43 1.18 11.68
CA LEU A 233 23.10 1.75 11.93
C LEU A 233 22.41 2.05 10.60
N LYS A 234 21.20 1.52 10.43
CA LYS A 234 20.35 1.78 9.26
C LYS A 234 19.03 2.38 9.75
N TYR A 235 18.70 3.57 9.25
CA TYR A 235 17.48 4.28 9.59
C TYR A 235 17.13 5.22 8.43
N SER A 236 15.84 5.52 8.27
CA SER A 236 15.37 6.46 7.25
C SER A 236 14.81 7.73 7.89
N SER A 237 14.32 8.65 7.05
CA SER A 237 13.60 9.83 7.53
C SER A 237 12.34 9.48 8.32
N LEU A 238 11.80 8.27 8.17
CA LEU A 238 10.56 7.82 8.81
C LEU A 238 10.71 7.56 10.32
N SER A 239 11.92 7.31 10.84
CA SER A 239 12.13 7.05 12.27
C SER A 239 11.52 8.13 13.17
N LEU A 240 11.82 9.41 12.91
CA LEU A 240 11.31 10.51 13.72
C LEU A 240 9.86 10.85 13.39
N ASP A 241 9.48 10.79 12.11
CA ASP A 241 8.11 11.04 11.68
C ASP A 241 7.15 10.03 12.35
N TYR A 242 7.54 8.77 12.46
CA TYR A 242 6.80 7.75 13.19
C TYR A 242 6.81 7.96 14.70
N ALA A 243 7.95 8.28 15.31
CA ALA A 243 7.98 8.59 16.74
C ALA A 243 7.07 9.78 17.09
N ALA A 244 7.05 10.81 16.24
CA ALA A 244 6.20 11.98 16.40
C ALA A 244 4.71 11.67 16.15
N LYS A 245 4.41 10.83 15.15
CA LYS A 245 3.07 10.30 14.89
C LYS A 245 2.50 9.46 16.04
N GLU A 246 3.33 8.66 16.70
CA GLU A 246 2.90 7.78 17.79
C GLU A 246 3.07 8.44 19.18
N GLY A 247 3.52 9.71 19.22
CA GLY A 247 3.61 10.50 20.44
C GLY A 247 4.78 10.13 21.37
N HIS A 248 5.82 9.49 20.85
CA HIS A 248 6.97 9.00 21.61
C HIS A 248 8.05 10.08 21.84
N VAL A 249 7.77 11.01 22.76
CA VAL A 249 8.70 12.08 23.18
C VAL A 249 10.06 11.53 23.60
N ASN A 250 10.03 10.46 24.39
CA ASN A 250 11.21 9.78 24.92
C ASN A 250 12.12 9.21 23.80
N VAL A 251 11.53 8.75 22.68
CA VAL A 251 12.29 8.31 21.51
C VAL A 251 12.94 9.51 20.81
N LEU A 252 12.20 10.61 20.61
CA LEU A 252 12.77 11.82 20.01
C LEU A 252 13.93 12.38 20.86
N GLU A 253 13.79 12.38 22.18
CA GLU A 253 14.85 12.75 23.11
C GLU A 253 16.06 11.81 23.00
N TRP A 254 15.84 10.50 22.87
CA TRP A 254 16.92 9.55 22.62
C TRP A 254 17.65 9.87 21.31
N TRP A 255 16.93 10.18 20.23
CA TRP A 255 17.55 10.55 18.95
C TRP A 255 18.40 11.82 19.07
N ILE A 256 17.95 12.84 19.79
CA ILE A 256 18.74 14.05 20.08
C ILE A 256 20.01 13.70 20.86
N ASN A 257 19.86 12.99 21.98
CA ASN A 257 20.96 12.66 22.87
C ASN A 257 21.95 11.65 22.25
N SER A 258 21.50 10.87 21.26
CA SER A 258 22.34 9.90 20.57
C SER A 258 23.40 10.55 19.67
N GLY A 259 23.20 11.82 19.27
CA GLY A 259 24.01 12.51 18.26
C GLY A 259 23.62 12.21 16.81
N LEU A 260 22.75 11.22 16.57
CA LEU A 260 22.31 10.79 15.23
C LEU A 260 21.38 11.83 14.56
N ILE A 261 20.74 12.69 15.35
CA ILE A 261 19.81 13.73 14.86
C ILE A 261 20.45 14.70 13.86
N THR A 262 21.75 14.96 13.97
CA THR A 262 22.44 15.96 13.13
C THR A 262 22.61 15.49 11.68
N GLU A 263 22.79 14.18 11.46
CA GLU A 263 22.82 13.60 10.12
C GLU A 263 21.42 13.58 9.51
N TYR A 264 20.39 13.27 10.32
CA TYR A 264 18.99 13.34 9.91
C TYR A 264 18.56 14.75 9.46
N ILE A 265 18.86 15.77 10.27
CA ILE A 265 18.53 17.17 9.95
C ILE A 265 19.25 17.62 8.66
N LYS A 266 20.41 17.04 8.33
CA LYS A 266 21.12 17.29 7.05
C LYS A 266 20.52 16.52 5.87
N MET A 267 19.86 15.39 6.10
CA MET A 267 19.22 14.57 5.06
C MET A 267 17.88 15.18 4.56
N LYS A 268 17.31 16.13 5.30
CA LYS A 268 16.01 16.73 5.00
C LYS A 268 16.18 18.25 4.91
N ASP A 269 15.79 18.84 3.78
CA ASP A 269 15.75 20.30 3.62
C ASP A 269 14.75 20.98 4.57
N ASN A 270 13.96 20.22 5.35
CA ASN A 270 12.89 20.76 6.18
C ASN A 270 12.61 19.95 7.47
N ILE A 271 12.78 20.61 8.63
CA ILE A 271 12.44 20.11 9.98
C ILE A 271 10.91 20.08 10.24
N GLY A 272 10.11 20.74 9.40
CA GLY A 272 8.67 20.94 9.63
C GLY A 272 7.81 19.69 9.65
N ASP A 273 8.28 18.60 9.08
CA ASP A 273 7.51 17.37 8.94
C ASP A 273 7.20 16.70 10.29
N ILE A 274 8.05 16.87 11.30
CA ILE A 274 7.83 16.30 12.64
C ILE A 274 6.65 17.02 13.33
N LEU A 275 6.61 18.35 13.24
CA LEU A 275 5.53 19.16 13.79
C LEU A 275 4.24 18.99 12.99
N ASP A 276 4.36 18.83 11.67
CA ASP A 276 3.22 18.52 10.79
C ASP A 276 2.63 17.14 11.12
N ALA A 277 3.45 16.11 11.35
CA ALA A 277 3.01 14.80 11.81
C ALA A 277 2.37 14.88 13.21
N ALA A 278 3.01 15.54 14.17
CA ALA A 278 2.45 15.73 15.50
C ALA A 278 1.07 16.43 15.45
N SER A 279 0.92 17.42 14.56
CA SER A 279 -0.34 18.13 14.37
C SER A 279 -1.40 17.28 13.67
N GLN A 280 -1.01 16.47 12.69
CA GLN A 280 -1.90 15.55 11.96
C GLN A 280 -2.43 14.43 12.84
N TYR A 281 -1.66 13.97 13.84
CA TYR A 281 -2.03 12.84 14.70
C TYR A 281 -2.38 13.27 16.13
N SER A 282 -2.66 14.56 16.35
CA SER A 282 -3.11 15.10 17.65
C SER A 282 -2.12 14.93 18.82
N ASN A 283 -0.81 14.90 18.55
CA ASN A 283 0.23 14.72 19.56
C ASN A 283 0.73 16.05 20.15
N ILE A 284 -0.10 16.68 20.98
CA ILE A 284 0.23 17.94 21.67
C ILE A 284 1.50 17.81 22.53
N ASN A 285 1.73 16.65 23.13
CA ASN A 285 2.93 16.40 23.92
C ASN A 285 4.23 16.57 23.10
N ILE A 286 4.21 16.20 21.82
CA ILE A 286 5.36 16.38 20.92
C ILE A 286 5.52 17.86 20.56
N LEU A 287 4.42 18.57 20.29
CA LEU A 287 4.43 20.02 20.02
C LEU A 287 5.00 20.81 21.21
N GLU A 288 4.53 20.50 22.42
CA GLU A 288 4.99 21.13 23.65
C GLU A 288 6.46 20.78 23.95
N TRP A 289 6.84 19.51 23.80
CA TRP A 289 8.24 19.11 23.97
C TRP A 289 9.16 19.81 22.97
N TRP A 290 8.78 19.88 21.69
CA TRP A 290 9.57 20.54 20.65
C TRP A 290 9.75 22.03 20.96
N LYS A 291 8.67 22.71 21.38
CA LYS A 291 8.71 24.11 21.81
C LYS A 291 9.73 24.35 22.93
N ASN A 292 9.84 23.41 23.87
CA ASN A 292 10.73 23.50 25.03
C ASN A 292 12.16 22.94 24.76
N SER A 293 12.39 22.30 23.61
CA SER A 293 13.68 21.67 23.27
C SER A 293 14.79 22.64 22.88
N GLY A 294 14.47 23.90 22.61
CA GLY A 294 15.40 24.89 22.05
C GLY A 294 15.72 24.69 20.56
N LEU A 295 15.10 23.71 19.90
CA LEU A 295 15.22 23.51 18.46
C LEU A 295 14.45 24.60 17.68
N PRO A 296 14.86 24.92 16.44
CA PRO A 296 14.10 25.81 15.56
C PRO A 296 12.66 25.32 15.39
N PHE A 297 11.70 26.21 15.66
CA PHE A 297 10.27 25.92 15.52
C PHE A 297 9.80 26.33 14.13
N TYR A 298 9.95 25.43 13.16
CA TYR A 298 9.46 25.60 11.79
C TYR A 298 8.36 24.58 11.49
N TYR A 299 7.22 25.03 10.99
CA TYR A 299 6.14 24.18 10.49
C TYR A 299 5.52 24.81 9.24
N LEU A 300 4.97 24.00 8.34
CA LEU A 300 4.42 24.47 7.07
C LEU A 300 2.94 24.11 6.92
N HIS A 301 2.56 22.90 7.34
CA HIS A 301 1.23 22.33 7.05
C HIS A 301 0.39 22.06 8.30
N SER A 302 0.99 22.15 9.48
CA SER A 302 0.42 21.77 10.78
C SER A 302 -1.02 22.23 11.00
N ILE A 303 -1.33 23.50 10.72
CA ILE A 303 -2.67 24.04 10.98
C ILE A 303 -3.75 23.44 10.07
N TYR A 304 -3.48 23.29 8.76
CA TYR A 304 -4.49 22.69 7.89
C TYR A 304 -4.55 21.18 8.06
N LEU A 305 -3.45 20.49 8.41
CA LEU A 305 -3.47 19.06 8.74
C LEU A 305 -4.30 18.79 9.99
N ALA A 306 -4.12 19.59 11.05
CA ALA A 306 -4.98 19.52 12.22
C ALA A 306 -6.45 19.82 11.88
N SER A 307 -6.69 20.80 11.00
CA SER A 307 -8.04 21.12 10.53
C SER A 307 -8.68 19.99 9.70
N GLN A 308 -7.89 19.29 8.89
CA GLN A 308 -8.30 18.16 8.06
C GLN A 308 -8.72 16.95 8.91
N GLU A 309 -7.94 16.64 9.94
CA GLU A 309 -8.14 15.46 10.79
C GLU A 309 -9.07 15.72 12.00
N GLY A 310 -9.54 16.96 12.17
CA GLY A 310 -10.54 17.29 13.19
C GLY A 310 -9.96 17.62 14.56
N HIS A 311 -8.67 17.97 14.64
CA HIS A 311 -7.91 18.11 15.88
C HIS A 311 -7.99 19.52 16.47
N ILE A 312 -9.15 19.87 17.04
CA ILE A 312 -9.38 21.17 17.71
C ILE A 312 -8.35 21.45 18.81
N ASN A 313 -8.00 20.44 19.60
CA ASN A 313 -7.02 20.54 20.67
C ASN A 313 -5.63 21.00 20.18
N VAL A 314 -5.21 20.60 18.97
CA VAL A 314 -3.99 21.09 18.34
C VAL A 314 -4.15 22.55 17.91
N LEU A 315 -5.28 22.90 17.30
CA LEU A 315 -5.58 24.28 16.90
C LEU A 315 -5.61 25.23 18.11
N ASP A 316 -6.25 24.80 19.20
CA ASP A 316 -6.24 25.49 20.50
C ASP A 316 -4.83 25.61 21.05
N TRP A 317 -4.02 24.55 21.00
CA TRP A 317 -2.63 24.63 21.45
C TRP A 317 -1.86 25.69 20.67
N PHE A 318 -1.95 25.70 19.33
CA PHE A 318 -1.30 26.71 18.52
C PHE A 318 -1.78 28.13 18.84
N LEU A 319 -3.09 28.33 19.03
CA LEU A 319 -3.67 29.62 19.38
C LEU A 319 -3.12 30.18 20.72
N HIS A 320 -2.87 29.31 21.70
CA HIS A 320 -2.37 29.70 23.03
C HIS A 320 -0.86 29.55 23.20
N SER A 321 -0.14 29.07 22.17
CA SER A 321 1.29 28.76 22.25
C SER A 321 2.20 29.99 22.28
N ASN A 322 1.68 31.19 21.99
CA ASN A 322 2.43 32.43 21.68
C ASN A 322 3.34 32.31 20.45
N LEU A 323 3.15 31.29 19.61
CA LEU A 323 3.84 31.16 18.33
C LEU A 323 3.07 31.92 17.24
N PRO A 324 3.76 32.46 16.22
CA PRO A 324 3.08 33.05 15.07
C PRO A 324 2.21 32.00 14.38
N LEU A 325 0.89 32.25 14.31
CA LEU A 325 -0.07 31.34 13.69
C LEU A 325 -0.08 31.53 12.17
N LYS A 326 0.51 30.59 11.43
CA LYS A 326 0.58 30.62 9.96
C LYS A 326 -0.47 29.70 9.35
N TYR A 327 -1.45 30.28 8.67
CA TYR A 327 -2.51 29.54 7.98
C TYR A 327 -3.06 30.31 6.77
N ASP A 328 -3.60 29.56 5.83
CA ASP A 328 -4.23 30.01 4.59
C ASP A 328 -5.62 29.35 4.43
N GLU A 329 -6.23 29.50 3.25
CA GLU A 329 -7.53 28.92 2.94
C GLU A 329 -7.61 27.40 3.03
N LYS A 330 -6.47 26.69 3.02
CA LYS A 330 -6.44 25.23 3.07
C LYS A 330 -7.02 24.69 4.37
N ALA A 331 -6.91 25.44 5.47
CA ALA A 331 -7.45 25.03 6.76
C ALA A 331 -8.97 24.79 6.71
N LEU A 332 -9.73 25.78 6.24
CA LEU A 332 -11.18 25.68 6.09
C LEU A 332 -11.59 24.78 4.92
N TYR A 333 -10.81 24.77 3.82
CA TYR A 333 -11.04 23.86 2.70
C TYR A 333 -10.98 22.38 3.12
N TYR A 334 -9.90 21.95 3.75
CA TYR A 334 -9.75 20.55 4.15
C TYR A 334 -10.68 20.15 5.30
N ALA A 335 -10.97 21.08 6.24
CA ALA A 335 -12.01 20.84 7.24
C ALA A 335 -13.38 20.59 6.58
N SER A 336 -13.72 21.36 5.54
CA SER A 336 -15.00 21.22 4.83
C SER A 336 -15.07 19.92 4.01
N SER A 337 -13.99 19.56 3.30
CA SER A 337 -13.98 18.34 2.48
C SER A 337 -14.03 17.07 3.33
N ARG A 338 -13.39 17.07 4.50
CA ARG A 338 -13.43 15.96 5.48
C ARG A 338 -14.60 16.01 6.45
N SER A 339 -15.54 16.94 6.27
CA SER A 339 -16.73 17.06 7.12
C SER A 339 -16.43 17.31 8.61
N GLN A 340 -15.36 18.04 8.91
CA GLN A 340 -14.93 18.37 10.27
C GLN A 340 -15.74 19.55 10.83
N ILE A 341 -17.02 19.32 11.12
CA ILE A 341 -17.97 20.37 11.52
C ILE A 341 -17.52 21.08 12.80
N ASN A 342 -16.98 20.33 13.76
CA ASN A 342 -16.49 20.91 15.02
C ASN A 342 -15.30 21.85 14.76
N VAL A 343 -14.43 21.54 13.80
CA VAL A 343 -13.32 22.43 13.41
C VAL A 343 -13.83 23.67 12.70
N LEU A 344 -14.84 23.56 11.81
CA LEU A 344 -15.45 24.72 11.17
C LEU A 344 -16.08 25.65 12.21
N GLU A 345 -16.78 25.08 13.20
CA GLU A 345 -17.34 25.82 14.32
C GLU A 345 -16.24 26.46 15.20
N TRP A 346 -15.15 25.74 15.45
CA TRP A 346 -14.00 26.29 16.16
C TRP A 346 -13.40 27.49 15.42
N TRP A 347 -13.15 27.38 14.11
CA TRP A 347 -12.63 28.48 13.31
C TRP A 347 -13.55 29.69 13.39
N LYS A 348 -14.86 29.50 13.24
CA LYS A 348 -15.88 30.56 13.34
C LYS A 348 -15.83 31.29 14.69
N ASN A 349 -15.56 30.57 15.79
CA ASN A 349 -15.56 31.11 17.15
C ASN A 349 -14.16 31.52 17.67
N SER A 350 -13.09 31.19 16.96
CA SER A 350 -11.69 31.41 17.37
C SER A 350 -11.27 32.88 17.48
N GLY A 351 -12.03 33.80 16.88
CA GLY A 351 -11.63 35.21 16.71
C GLY A 351 -10.56 35.44 15.63
N LEU A 352 -10.11 34.38 14.93
CA LEU A 352 -9.16 34.47 13.84
C LEU A 352 -9.84 34.91 12.52
N PRO A 353 -9.14 35.66 11.66
CA PRO A 353 -9.63 35.94 10.30
C PRO A 353 -9.96 34.68 9.50
N LEU A 354 -11.22 34.53 9.08
CA LEU A 354 -11.65 33.40 8.25
C LEU A 354 -11.16 33.57 6.81
N LYS A 355 -10.11 32.83 6.44
CA LYS A 355 -9.56 32.78 5.07
C LYS A 355 -10.18 31.60 4.32
N TYR A 356 -11.01 31.87 3.31
CA TYR A 356 -11.59 30.81 2.47
C TYR A 356 -12.04 31.33 1.10
N ASN A 357 -12.04 30.41 0.12
CA ASN A 357 -12.51 30.59 -1.25
C ASN A 357 -13.58 29.54 -1.60
N SER A 358 -13.92 29.38 -2.87
CA SER A 358 -15.02 28.51 -3.31
C SER A 358 -14.82 27.03 -2.97
N HIS A 359 -13.57 26.58 -2.82
CA HIS A 359 -13.25 25.17 -2.57
C HIS A 359 -13.92 24.59 -1.32
N VAL A 360 -14.25 25.42 -0.33
CA VAL A 360 -14.94 24.97 0.90
C VAL A 360 -16.31 24.38 0.63
N MET A 361 -17.01 24.85 -0.42
CA MET A 361 -18.27 24.28 -0.87
C MET A 361 -18.09 23.41 -2.11
N ASP A 362 -17.14 23.73 -3.01
CA ASP A 362 -16.96 22.94 -4.23
C ASP A 362 -16.57 21.48 -3.94
N HIS A 363 -15.84 21.24 -2.83
CA HIS A 363 -15.46 19.90 -2.36
C HIS A 363 -16.15 19.53 -1.05
N GLY A 364 -17.16 20.30 -0.63
CA GLY A 364 -17.80 20.12 0.67
C GLY A 364 -18.54 18.78 0.75
N SER A 365 -18.35 18.07 1.86
CA SER A 365 -19.22 16.94 2.22
C SER A 365 -20.63 17.44 2.57
N MET A 366 -21.66 16.60 2.46
CA MET A 366 -23.06 16.99 2.75
C MET A 366 -23.23 17.75 4.07
N SER A 367 -22.66 17.25 5.17
CA SER A 367 -22.76 17.91 6.47
C SER A 367 -22.02 19.25 6.52
N ALA A 368 -20.90 19.38 5.81
CA ALA A 368 -20.17 20.64 5.71
C ALA A 368 -20.93 21.65 4.86
N LEU A 369 -21.55 21.23 3.75
CA LEU A 369 -22.42 22.05 2.92
C LEU A 369 -23.60 22.59 3.73
N GLU A 370 -24.23 21.73 4.54
CA GLU A 370 -25.31 22.13 5.43
C GLU A 370 -24.82 23.12 6.51
N TRP A 371 -23.64 22.90 7.09
CA TRP A 371 -23.04 23.84 8.02
C TRP A 371 -22.76 25.19 7.35
N TRP A 372 -22.15 25.21 6.16
CA TRP A 372 -21.87 26.45 5.42
C TRP A 372 -23.16 27.22 5.14
N LYS A 373 -24.21 26.54 4.66
CA LYS A 373 -25.53 27.13 4.40
C LYS A 373 -26.14 27.79 5.64
N ASN A 374 -25.96 27.18 6.82
CA ASN A 374 -26.52 27.68 8.08
C ASN A 374 -25.56 28.57 8.88
N SER A 375 -24.31 28.72 8.44
CA SER A 375 -23.25 29.40 9.20
C SER A 375 -23.45 30.91 9.33
N GLY A 376 -24.21 31.52 8.42
CA GLY A 376 -24.30 32.98 8.25
C GLY A 376 -23.11 33.60 7.52
N LEU A 377 -22.13 32.80 7.06
CA LEU A 377 -20.98 33.26 6.30
C LEU A 377 -21.32 33.41 4.81
N PRO A 378 -20.63 34.31 4.07
CA PRO A 378 -20.74 34.39 2.62
C PRO A 378 -20.50 33.05 1.91
N LEU A 379 -21.50 32.55 1.20
CA LEU A 379 -21.41 31.30 0.45
C LEU A 379 -20.58 31.53 -0.82
N LYS A 380 -19.51 30.75 -0.99
CA LYS A 380 -18.62 30.80 -2.17
C LYS A 380 -18.58 29.42 -2.80
N TYR A 381 -19.00 29.32 -4.07
CA TYR A 381 -18.97 28.09 -4.86
C TYR A 381 -19.07 28.40 -6.37
N THR A 382 -18.50 27.53 -7.19
CA THR A 382 -18.44 27.62 -8.66
C THR A 382 -19.23 26.48 -9.31
N ASP A 383 -19.17 26.35 -10.63
CA ASP A 383 -19.66 25.16 -11.36
C ASP A 383 -18.95 23.86 -10.95
N TYR A 384 -17.72 23.98 -10.45
CA TYR A 384 -16.93 22.84 -10.00
C TYR A 384 -17.62 22.02 -8.90
N CYS A 385 -18.55 22.59 -8.13
CA CYS A 385 -19.21 21.88 -7.03
C CYS A 385 -20.01 20.64 -7.48
N ILE A 386 -20.80 20.78 -8.55
CA ILE A 386 -21.62 19.68 -9.09
C ILE A 386 -20.78 18.82 -10.06
N ASP A 387 -19.83 19.42 -10.78
CA ASP A 387 -18.91 18.68 -11.65
C ASP A 387 -18.06 17.70 -10.82
N TYR A 388 -17.48 18.18 -9.71
CA TYR A 388 -16.74 17.35 -8.75
C TYR A 388 -17.61 16.32 -8.04
N ALA A 389 -18.84 16.68 -7.65
CA ALA A 389 -19.78 15.74 -7.06
C ALA A 389 -20.13 14.58 -8.02
N SER A 390 -20.18 14.86 -9.32
CA SER A 390 -20.51 13.87 -10.35
C SER A 390 -19.34 12.94 -10.68
N GLY A 391 -18.15 13.49 -10.94
CA GLY A 391 -16.98 12.71 -11.31
C GLY A 391 -16.03 12.41 -10.15
N GLY A 392 -15.50 13.47 -9.55
CA GLY A 392 -14.41 13.42 -8.57
C GLY A 392 -14.74 12.60 -7.32
N SER A 393 -15.78 13.02 -6.58
CA SER A 393 -16.26 12.26 -5.41
C SER A 393 -17.27 11.17 -5.78
N GLY A 394 -18.05 11.37 -6.85
CA GLY A 394 -19.10 10.44 -7.29
C GLY A 394 -20.16 10.23 -6.21
N SER A 395 -20.67 11.31 -5.61
CA SER A 395 -21.56 11.29 -4.45
C SER A 395 -22.98 11.75 -4.80
N ILE A 396 -23.92 10.79 -4.93
CA ILE A 396 -25.35 11.09 -5.13
C ILE A 396 -25.88 11.96 -3.99
N ASN A 397 -25.46 11.68 -2.76
CA ASN A 397 -25.87 12.43 -1.58
C ASN A 397 -25.56 13.93 -1.71
N VAL A 398 -24.37 14.28 -2.22
CA VAL A 398 -24.00 15.68 -2.45
C VAL A 398 -24.78 16.28 -3.62
N LEU A 399 -25.01 15.52 -4.69
CA LEU A 399 -25.84 15.97 -5.83
C LEU A 399 -27.29 16.25 -5.42
N GLU A 400 -27.89 15.37 -4.62
CA GLU A 400 -29.21 15.57 -4.03
C GLU A 400 -29.25 16.77 -3.08
N TRP A 401 -28.21 16.96 -2.26
CA TRP A 401 -28.12 18.15 -1.43
C TRP A 401 -28.12 19.41 -2.27
N TRP A 402 -27.29 19.50 -3.31
CA TRP A 402 -27.25 20.66 -4.21
C TRP A 402 -28.63 20.89 -4.85
N LYS A 403 -29.23 19.86 -5.43
CA LYS A 403 -30.55 19.90 -6.07
C LYS A 403 -31.65 20.43 -5.13
N ASN A 404 -31.60 20.06 -3.85
CA ASN A 404 -32.62 20.42 -2.85
C ASN A 404 -32.22 21.63 -1.98
N SER A 405 -31.02 22.18 -2.15
CA SER A 405 -30.47 23.24 -1.29
C SER A 405 -31.21 24.58 -1.43
N GLY A 406 -31.85 24.83 -2.57
CA GLY A 406 -32.38 26.15 -2.96
C GLY A 406 -31.32 27.13 -3.46
N LEU A 407 -30.04 26.72 -3.54
CA LEU A 407 -28.96 27.52 -4.10
C LEU A 407 -28.95 27.40 -5.65
N PRO A 408 -28.52 28.45 -6.38
CA PRO A 408 -28.31 28.36 -7.82
C PRO A 408 -27.41 27.18 -8.19
N LEU A 409 -27.92 26.28 -9.03
CA LEU A 409 -27.18 25.13 -9.54
C LEU A 409 -26.21 25.59 -10.64
N LYS A 410 -24.92 25.32 -10.45
CA LYS A 410 -23.85 25.63 -11.41
C LYS A 410 -23.14 24.35 -11.77
N TYR A 411 -23.04 24.04 -13.05
CA TYR A 411 -22.34 22.87 -13.57
C TYR A 411 -22.11 22.99 -15.07
N THR A 412 -21.08 22.31 -15.56
CA THR A 412 -20.68 22.29 -16.97
C THR A 412 -20.90 20.90 -17.57
N GLU A 413 -20.43 20.70 -18.80
CA GLU A 413 -20.35 19.39 -19.44
C GLU A 413 -19.47 18.41 -18.66
N ASP A 414 -18.56 18.91 -17.81
CA ASP A 414 -17.64 18.09 -17.03
C ASP A 414 -18.35 17.20 -16.00
N ALA A 415 -19.52 17.58 -15.49
CA ALA A 415 -20.31 16.71 -14.62
C ALA A 415 -20.57 15.33 -15.24
N ILE A 416 -21.05 15.29 -16.49
CA ILE A 416 -21.39 14.03 -17.16
C ILE A 416 -20.14 13.44 -17.85
N ASN A 417 -19.27 14.29 -18.44
CA ASN A 417 -18.04 13.82 -19.07
C ASN A 417 -17.14 13.07 -18.08
N THR A 418 -16.95 13.61 -16.86
CA THR A 418 -16.11 12.98 -15.83
C THR A 418 -16.80 11.79 -15.16
N ALA A 419 -18.12 11.83 -14.93
CA ALA A 419 -18.87 10.67 -14.46
C ALA A 419 -18.71 9.47 -15.43
N SER A 420 -18.74 9.74 -16.74
CA SER A 420 -18.45 8.75 -17.78
C SER A 420 -17.00 8.25 -17.73
N ARG A 421 -16.02 9.18 -17.65
CA ARG A 421 -14.58 8.86 -17.56
C ARG A 421 -14.22 7.94 -16.39
N TYR A 422 -14.89 8.09 -15.25
CA TYR A 422 -14.64 7.31 -14.04
C TYR A 422 -15.62 6.15 -13.82
N SER A 423 -16.46 5.81 -14.82
CA SER A 423 -17.42 4.69 -14.75
C SER A 423 -18.38 4.79 -13.57
N ARG A 424 -18.84 6.02 -13.29
CA ARG A 424 -19.83 6.30 -12.25
C ARG A 424 -21.24 6.09 -12.81
N ILE A 425 -21.57 4.84 -13.17
CA ILE A 425 -22.84 4.50 -13.83
C ILE A 425 -24.05 4.94 -13.01
N TYR A 426 -23.98 4.80 -11.68
CA TYR A 426 -25.03 5.26 -10.78
C TYR A 426 -25.21 6.80 -10.78
N ILE A 427 -24.15 7.56 -11.07
CA ILE A 427 -24.23 9.02 -11.25
C ILE A 427 -24.80 9.37 -12.63
N LEU A 428 -24.41 8.65 -13.69
CA LEU A 428 -25.00 8.84 -15.02
C LEU A 428 -26.51 8.57 -14.99
N GLU A 429 -26.92 7.52 -14.28
CA GLU A 429 -28.33 7.20 -14.06
C GLU A 429 -29.03 8.27 -13.19
N TRP A 430 -28.34 8.80 -12.17
CA TRP A 430 -28.86 9.94 -11.41
C TRP A 430 -29.10 11.15 -12.32
N TRP A 431 -28.14 11.52 -13.17
CA TRP A 431 -28.29 12.62 -14.13
C TRP A 431 -29.50 12.42 -15.02
N ARG A 432 -29.64 11.22 -15.61
CA ARG A 432 -30.77 10.84 -16.47
C ARG A 432 -32.13 11.04 -15.77
N ASN A 433 -32.21 10.74 -14.47
CA ASN A 433 -33.44 10.84 -13.69
C ASN A 433 -33.59 12.17 -12.92
N SER A 434 -32.58 13.03 -12.95
CA SER A 434 -32.53 14.23 -12.11
C SER A 434 -33.54 15.31 -12.51
N GLY A 435 -33.95 15.32 -13.79
CA GLY A 435 -34.71 16.41 -14.41
C GLY A 435 -33.87 17.65 -14.77
N LEU A 436 -32.55 17.61 -14.52
CA LEU A 436 -31.63 18.69 -14.87
C LEU A 436 -31.19 18.60 -16.34
N PRO A 437 -30.90 19.74 -17.00
CA PRO A 437 -30.30 19.74 -18.34
C PRO A 437 -29.05 18.86 -18.43
N LEU A 438 -29.06 17.87 -19.34
CA LEU A 438 -27.94 16.97 -19.58
C LEU A 438 -26.92 17.65 -20.49
N LYS A 439 -25.83 18.16 -19.90
CA LYS A 439 -24.71 18.78 -20.62
C LYS A 439 -23.56 17.77 -20.75
N TYR A 440 -23.17 17.44 -21.98
CA TYR A 440 -22.04 16.54 -22.25
C TYR A 440 -21.53 16.72 -23.68
N THR A 441 -20.24 16.39 -23.88
CA THR A 441 -19.55 16.47 -25.18
C THR A 441 -19.03 15.08 -25.59
N GLU A 442 -18.35 15.02 -26.72
CA GLU A 442 -17.59 13.84 -27.17
C GLU A 442 -16.59 13.31 -26.13
N PHE A 443 -16.13 14.16 -25.21
CA PHE A 443 -15.24 13.77 -24.13
C PHE A 443 -15.85 12.71 -23.20
N ALA A 444 -17.18 12.62 -23.10
CA ALA A 444 -17.81 11.56 -22.31
C ALA A 444 -17.44 10.15 -22.81
N MET A 445 -17.53 9.91 -24.11
CA MET A 445 -17.21 8.59 -24.70
C MET A 445 -15.72 8.45 -25.05
N ASN A 446 -15.07 9.52 -25.51
CA ASN A 446 -13.64 9.51 -25.83
C ASN A 446 -12.81 9.18 -24.58
N ASN A 447 -13.05 9.87 -23.45
CA ASN A 447 -12.29 9.62 -22.22
C ASN A 447 -12.65 8.27 -21.59
N ALA A 448 -13.91 7.84 -21.66
CA ALA A 448 -14.29 6.50 -21.21
C ALA A 448 -13.52 5.42 -21.98
N SER A 449 -13.34 5.61 -23.30
CA SER A 449 -12.61 4.69 -24.15
C SER A 449 -11.11 4.67 -23.82
N MET A 450 -10.47 5.85 -23.73
CA MET A 450 -9.06 5.99 -23.34
C MET A 450 -8.75 5.33 -21.98
N ILE A 451 -9.60 5.56 -20.97
CA ILE A 451 -9.37 5.01 -19.62
C ILE A 451 -9.70 3.51 -19.53
N GLY A 452 -10.54 2.97 -20.41
CA GLY A 452 -10.91 1.55 -20.39
C GLY A 452 -12.31 1.25 -19.81
N GLN A 453 -13.18 2.25 -19.72
CA GLN A 453 -14.48 2.14 -19.04
C GLN A 453 -15.59 1.59 -19.93
N ILE A 454 -15.56 0.28 -20.20
CA ILE A 454 -16.57 -0.41 -21.02
C ILE A 454 -17.98 -0.21 -20.47
N SER A 455 -18.17 -0.25 -19.14
CA SER A 455 -19.50 -0.04 -18.53
C SER A 455 -20.11 1.30 -18.88
N SER A 456 -19.31 2.38 -18.98
CA SER A 456 -19.79 3.69 -19.41
C SER A 456 -20.19 3.67 -20.87
N LEU A 457 -19.38 3.05 -21.74
CA LEU A 457 -19.67 2.92 -23.16
C LEU A 457 -20.96 2.13 -23.41
N GLU A 458 -21.16 1.05 -22.65
CA GLU A 458 -22.39 0.26 -22.68
C GLU A 458 -23.59 1.06 -22.16
N TRP A 459 -23.41 1.85 -21.09
CA TRP A 459 -24.47 2.75 -20.60
C TRP A 459 -24.84 3.78 -21.67
N TRP A 460 -23.88 4.42 -22.32
CA TRP A 460 -24.13 5.37 -23.41
C TRP A 460 -24.92 4.71 -24.55
N LYS A 461 -24.46 3.55 -25.03
CA LYS A 461 -25.13 2.78 -26.08
C LYS A 461 -26.60 2.48 -25.77
N ASN A 462 -26.92 2.20 -24.51
CA ASN A 462 -28.27 1.83 -24.06
C ASN A 462 -29.09 3.00 -23.49
N SER A 463 -28.50 4.18 -23.33
CA SER A 463 -29.13 5.32 -22.65
C SER A 463 -30.30 5.94 -23.42
N GLY A 464 -30.28 5.80 -24.76
CA GLY A 464 -31.17 6.54 -25.67
C GLY A 464 -30.76 8.00 -25.89
N LEU A 465 -29.64 8.45 -25.31
CA LEU A 465 -29.11 9.80 -25.51
C LEU A 465 -28.30 9.90 -26.82
N PRO A 466 -28.23 11.08 -27.46
CA PRO A 466 -27.35 11.29 -28.61
C PRO A 466 -25.90 10.89 -28.30
N LEU A 467 -25.36 9.94 -29.07
CA LEU A 467 -23.99 9.47 -28.92
C LEU A 467 -23.02 10.49 -29.55
N LYS A 468 -22.13 11.06 -28.73
CA LYS A 468 -21.09 12.01 -29.16
C LYS A 468 -19.74 11.35 -28.96
N TYR A 469 -19.01 11.11 -30.04
CA TYR A 469 -17.65 10.60 -30.03
C TYR A 469 -16.93 10.91 -31.35
N THR A 470 -15.61 11.01 -31.27
CA THR A 470 -14.71 11.29 -32.40
C THR A 470 -13.71 10.14 -32.57
N GLU A 471 -12.80 10.28 -33.53
CA GLU A 471 -11.70 9.36 -33.81
C GLU A 471 -10.85 9.07 -32.57
N GLU A 472 -10.74 10.07 -31.68
CA GLU A 472 -10.04 10.02 -30.39
C GLU A 472 -10.49 8.83 -29.52
N ALA A 473 -11.74 8.39 -29.63
CA ALA A 473 -12.23 7.24 -28.85
C ALA A 473 -11.46 5.95 -29.17
N ILE A 474 -11.11 5.73 -30.44
CA ILE A 474 -10.37 4.53 -30.88
C ILE A 474 -8.86 4.80 -30.89
N ASP A 475 -8.44 5.99 -31.33
CA ASP A 475 -7.03 6.38 -31.39
C ASP A 475 -6.38 6.31 -29.98
N SER A 476 -7.02 6.93 -28.98
CA SER A 476 -6.49 6.96 -27.60
C SER A 476 -6.72 5.65 -26.83
N SER A 477 -7.65 4.80 -27.28
CA SER A 477 -7.75 3.41 -26.80
C SER A 477 -6.51 2.60 -27.20
N SER A 478 -5.98 2.84 -28.40
CA SER A 478 -4.75 2.20 -28.86
C SER A 478 -3.54 2.69 -28.06
N GLN A 479 -3.44 4.01 -27.84
CA GLN A 479 -2.38 4.61 -27.01
C GLN A 479 -2.35 4.05 -25.58
N SER A 480 -3.51 3.94 -24.95
CA SER A 480 -3.64 3.46 -23.56
C SER A 480 -3.69 1.93 -23.45
N SER A 481 -3.42 1.20 -24.55
CA SER A 481 -3.43 -0.26 -24.62
C SER A 481 -4.74 -0.92 -24.15
N ARG A 482 -5.89 -0.31 -24.49
CA ARG A 482 -7.23 -0.78 -24.08
C ARG A 482 -7.83 -1.77 -25.08
N ILE A 483 -7.22 -2.96 -25.20
CA ILE A 483 -7.66 -4.00 -26.16
C ILE A 483 -9.15 -4.36 -26.00
N LEU A 484 -9.63 -4.50 -24.76
CA LEU A 484 -11.05 -4.82 -24.52
C LEU A 484 -12.00 -3.70 -24.97
N VAL A 485 -11.57 -2.44 -24.94
CA VAL A 485 -12.35 -1.32 -25.48
C VAL A 485 -12.34 -1.33 -27.00
N LEU A 486 -11.18 -1.61 -27.62
CA LEU A 486 -11.08 -1.77 -29.07
C LEU A 486 -12.01 -2.90 -29.57
N GLU A 487 -12.02 -4.02 -28.85
CA GLU A 487 -12.92 -5.14 -29.11
C GLU A 487 -14.39 -4.74 -28.89
N TRP A 488 -14.69 -3.96 -27.84
CA TRP A 488 -16.04 -3.43 -27.63
C TRP A 488 -16.47 -2.53 -28.80
N TRP A 489 -15.62 -1.59 -29.25
CA TRP A 489 -15.94 -0.73 -30.39
C TRP A 489 -16.23 -1.55 -31.65
N LYS A 490 -15.38 -2.52 -31.97
CA LYS A 490 -15.55 -3.43 -33.11
C LYS A 490 -16.89 -4.18 -33.07
N ASN A 491 -17.33 -4.60 -31.89
CA ASN A 491 -18.57 -5.36 -31.71
C ASN A 491 -19.80 -4.49 -31.36
N SER A 492 -19.62 -3.19 -31.16
CA SER A 492 -20.67 -2.29 -30.67
C SER A 492 -21.78 -2.05 -31.70
N GLY A 493 -21.48 -2.20 -33.00
CA GLY A 493 -22.36 -1.80 -34.09
C GLY A 493 -22.34 -0.29 -34.38
N LEU A 494 -21.53 0.50 -33.65
CA LEU A 494 -21.35 1.93 -33.88
C LEU A 494 -20.35 2.18 -35.02
N PRO A 495 -20.49 3.29 -35.78
CA PRO A 495 -19.50 3.70 -36.77
C PRO A 495 -18.09 3.78 -36.16
N LEU A 496 -17.15 3.01 -36.72
CA LEU A 496 -15.75 3.02 -36.32
C LEU A 496 -15.03 4.22 -36.92
N LYS A 497 -14.70 5.20 -36.07
CA LYS A 497 -13.95 6.41 -36.44
C LYS A 497 -12.54 6.29 -35.85
N TYR A 498 -11.52 6.30 -36.69
CA TYR A 498 -10.12 6.28 -36.27
C TYR A 498 -9.23 6.83 -37.38
N THR A 499 -8.11 7.43 -36.98
CA THR A 499 -7.12 8.01 -37.91
C THR A 499 -5.89 7.12 -38.03
N GLU A 500 -4.85 7.61 -38.71
CA GLU A 500 -3.53 6.98 -38.74
C GLU A 500 -2.91 6.89 -37.33
N TYR A 501 -3.33 7.77 -36.41
CA TYR A 501 -2.84 7.78 -35.03
C TYR A 501 -3.22 6.54 -34.24
N ALA A 502 -4.29 5.81 -34.60
CA ALA A 502 -4.62 4.56 -33.95
C ALA A 502 -3.46 3.56 -33.97
N ILE A 503 -2.81 3.38 -35.13
CA ILE A 503 -1.71 2.43 -35.27
C ILE A 503 -0.37 3.07 -34.91
N ASP A 504 -0.21 4.37 -35.16
CA ASP A 504 0.98 5.08 -34.67
C ASP A 504 1.09 4.95 -33.15
N TYR A 505 -0.01 5.15 -32.41
CA TYR A 505 -0.07 4.98 -30.97
C TYR A 505 -0.07 3.52 -30.51
N ALA A 506 -0.62 2.59 -31.30
CA ALA A 506 -0.50 1.16 -31.03
C ALA A 506 0.98 0.72 -30.96
N SER A 507 1.89 1.46 -31.60
CA SER A 507 3.34 1.21 -31.56
C SER A 507 4.01 1.47 -30.21
N GLY A 508 3.25 1.64 -29.13
CA GLY A 508 3.69 1.45 -27.76
C GLY A 508 3.51 0.03 -27.21
N SER A 509 2.80 -0.86 -27.93
CA SER A 509 2.41 -2.18 -27.42
C SER A 509 2.20 -3.21 -28.53
N THR A 510 3.01 -4.29 -28.52
CA THR A 510 2.88 -5.41 -29.47
C THR A 510 1.50 -6.06 -29.44
N SER A 511 0.86 -6.12 -28.26
CA SER A 511 -0.47 -6.73 -28.13
C SER A 511 -1.55 -5.92 -28.85
N VAL A 512 -1.42 -4.59 -28.88
CA VAL A 512 -2.38 -3.71 -29.57
C VAL A 512 -2.13 -3.76 -31.08
N LEU A 513 -0.86 -3.77 -31.51
CA LEU A 513 -0.49 -3.98 -32.91
C LEU A 513 -1.02 -5.33 -33.44
N GLU A 514 -0.89 -6.39 -32.65
CA GLU A 514 -1.41 -7.71 -32.99
C GLU A 514 -2.94 -7.72 -33.06
N TRP A 515 -3.61 -7.00 -32.15
CA TRP A 515 -5.07 -6.82 -32.25
C TRP A 515 -5.45 -6.11 -33.55
N TRP A 516 -4.77 -5.00 -33.90
CA TRP A 516 -5.02 -4.28 -35.16
C TRP A 516 -4.82 -5.18 -36.37
N LYS A 517 -3.71 -5.93 -36.44
CA LYS A 517 -3.41 -6.88 -37.53
C LYS A 517 -4.50 -7.94 -37.69
N ASN A 518 -5.05 -8.45 -36.58
CA ASN A 518 -6.09 -9.49 -36.59
C ASN A 518 -7.52 -8.92 -36.63
N SER A 519 -7.69 -7.60 -36.51
CA SER A 519 -9.01 -6.98 -36.40
C SER A 519 -9.83 -7.06 -37.69
N GLY A 520 -9.16 -7.16 -38.84
CA GLY A 520 -9.76 -7.02 -40.17
C GLY A 520 -10.04 -5.56 -40.57
N LEU A 521 -9.65 -4.59 -39.75
CA LEU A 521 -9.81 -3.16 -40.04
C LEU A 521 -8.67 -2.64 -40.93
N PRO A 522 -8.92 -1.65 -41.81
CA PRO A 522 -7.87 -1.00 -42.59
C PRO A 522 -6.72 -0.48 -41.71
N LEU A 523 -5.50 -0.93 -42.01
CA LEU A 523 -4.29 -0.53 -41.29
C LEU A 523 -3.74 0.80 -41.83
N LYS A 524 -4.09 1.90 -41.16
CA LYS A 524 -3.64 3.27 -41.48
C LYS A 524 -2.57 3.70 -40.48
N TYR A 525 -1.41 4.13 -40.95
CA TYR A 525 -0.29 4.57 -40.11
C TYR A 525 0.72 5.43 -40.88
N THR A 526 1.42 6.29 -40.14
CA THR A 526 2.42 7.22 -40.66
C THR A 526 3.85 6.77 -40.33
N LYS A 527 4.82 7.68 -40.48
CA LYS A 527 6.20 7.47 -40.02
C LYS A 527 6.29 7.46 -38.49
N GLU A 528 5.29 8.02 -37.81
CA GLU A 528 5.26 8.12 -36.35
C GLU A 528 5.18 6.76 -35.67
N ALA A 529 4.55 5.75 -36.27
CA ALA A 529 4.51 4.40 -35.72
C ALA A 529 5.90 3.86 -35.31
N ILE A 530 6.88 3.92 -36.22
CA ILE A 530 8.22 3.39 -35.94
C ILE A 530 9.06 4.40 -35.14
N ASN A 531 8.83 5.71 -35.31
CA ASN A 531 9.44 6.74 -34.46
C ASN A 531 9.07 6.51 -32.97
N ILE A 532 7.78 6.27 -32.69
CA ILE A 532 7.25 5.95 -31.35
C ILE A 532 7.79 4.60 -30.86
N ALA A 533 7.81 3.57 -31.70
CA ALA A 533 8.36 2.26 -31.33
C ALA A 533 9.81 2.38 -30.81
N SER A 534 10.61 3.26 -31.41
CA SER A 534 11.99 3.53 -30.99
C SER A 534 12.07 4.30 -29.66
N LYS A 535 11.09 5.16 -29.38
CA LYS A 535 10.97 5.91 -28.12
C LYS A 535 10.56 5.02 -26.94
N CYS A 536 9.80 3.95 -27.19
CA CYS A 536 9.25 3.09 -26.13
C CYS A 536 10.27 2.15 -25.46
N SER A 537 11.55 2.14 -25.89
CA SER A 537 12.62 1.31 -25.32
C SER A 537 12.35 -0.21 -25.32
N ARG A 538 11.50 -0.69 -26.24
CA ARG A 538 11.11 -2.10 -26.34
C ARG A 538 11.40 -2.66 -27.73
N ILE A 539 12.47 -3.44 -27.83
CA ILE A 539 12.94 -4.06 -29.09
C ILE A 539 11.84 -4.91 -29.75
N ASN A 540 11.01 -5.60 -28.96
CA ASN A 540 9.95 -6.47 -29.49
C ASN A 540 8.94 -5.72 -30.39
N ILE A 541 8.75 -4.41 -30.21
CA ILE A 541 7.87 -3.61 -31.07
C ILE A 541 8.53 -3.37 -32.43
N LEU A 542 9.82 -3.04 -32.46
CA LEU A 542 10.58 -2.87 -33.71
C LEU A 542 10.71 -4.21 -34.45
N GLU A 543 10.91 -5.31 -33.73
CA GLU A 543 10.86 -6.66 -34.30
C GLU A 543 9.47 -6.98 -34.85
N TRP A 544 8.39 -6.60 -34.15
CA TRP A 544 7.05 -6.78 -34.68
C TRP A 544 6.87 -6.05 -36.01
N TRP A 545 7.30 -4.78 -36.10
CA TRP A 545 7.25 -4.01 -37.34
C TRP A 545 8.08 -4.68 -38.45
N LYS A 546 9.31 -5.09 -38.17
CA LYS A 546 10.19 -5.78 -39.12
C LYS A 546 9.57 -7.08 -39.67
N ASN A 547 8.85 -7.82 -38.82
CA ASN A 547 8.21 -9.09 -39.17
C ASN A 547 6.73 -8.94 -39.60
N SER A 548 6.19 -7.71 -39.65
CA SER A 548 4.76 -7.48 -39.89
C SER A 548 4.34 -7.62 -41.36
N GLU A 549 5.30 -7.61 -42.29
CA GLU A 549 5.10 -7.47 -43.74
C GLU A 549 4.53 -6.11 -44.18
N LEU A 550 4.35 -5.16 -43.24
CA LEU A 550 3.90 -3.81 -43.53
C LEU A 550 5.08 -2.92 -43.98
N PRO A 551 4.84 -1.93 -44.87
CA PRO A 551 5.86 -0.94 -45.23
C PRO A 551 6.48 -0.24 -44.00
N LEU A 552 7.80 -0.34 -43.87
CA LEU A 552 8.55 0.29 -42.78
C LEU A 552 8.75 1.79 -43.07
N LYS A 553 7.92 2.63 -42.43
CA LYS A 553 7.95 4.10 -42.57
C LYS A 553 8.58 4.72 -41.33
N TYR A 554 9.71 5.41 -41.47
CA TYR A 554 10.37 6.11 -40.37
C TYR A 554 11.27 7.26 -40.86
N THR A 555 11.56 8.18 -39.94
CA THR A 555 12.42 9.36 -40.13
C THR A 555 13.65 9.30 -39.24
N GLU A 556 14.49 10.34 -39.30
CA GLU A 556 15.62 10.56 -38.39
C GLU A 556 15.19 10.54 -36.91
N GLU A 557 13.95 10.93 -36.62
CA GLU A 557 13.40 10.94 -35.26
C GLU A 557 13.44 9.57 -34.57
N ALA A 558 13.40 8.45 -35.30
CA ALA A 558 13.47 7.12 -34.69
C ALA A 558 14.78 6.93 -33.90
N ILE A 559 15.92 7.29 -34.50
CA ILE A 559 17.24 7.17 -33.86
C ILE A 559 17.49 8.35 -32.90
N ASN A 560 17.01 9.56 -33.24
CA ASN A 560 17.13 10.73 -32.36
C ASN A 560 16.39 10.48 -31.02
N ASN A 561 15.15 9.96 -31.07
CA ASN A 561 14.36 9.63 -29.87
C ASN A 561 15.00 8.53 -29.03
N ALA A 562 15.55 7.48 -29.66
CA ALA A 562 16.27 6.43 -28.95
C ALA A 562 17.47 6.99 -28.17
N SER A 563 18.16 7.98 -28.75
CA SER A 563 19.28 8.67 -28.10
C SER A 563 18.83 9.54 -26.93
N MET A 564 17.75 10.31 -27.09
CA MET A 564 17.16 11.15 -26.04
C MET A 564 16.72 10.34 -24.81
N ILE A 565 16.02 9.23 -25.04
CA ILE A 565 15.52 8.36 -23.96
C ILE A 565 16.67 7.62 -23.26
N GLY A 566 17.83 7.47 -23.92
CA GLY A 566 18.98 6.78 -23.34
C GLY A 566 19.03 5.28 -23.68
N SER A 567 18.36 4.86 -24.75
CA SER A 567 18.06 3.44 -25.00
C SER A 567 19.11 2.79 -25.92
N ILE A 568 20.26 2.40 -25.35
CA ILE A 568 21.36 1.74 -26.08
C ILE A 568 20.88 0.48 -26.82
N SER A 569 20.01 -0.30 -26.20
CA SER A 569 19.46 -1.52 -26.80
C SER A 569 18.72 -1.26 -28.12
N ILE A 570 18.03 -0.12 -28.24
CA ILE A 570 17.32 0.28 -29.46
C ILE A 570 18.31 0.80 -30.50
N LEU A 571 19.32 1.56 -30.10
CA LEU A 571 20.38 2.03 -30.99
C LEU A 571 21.18 0.85 -31.59
N GLU A 572 21.49 -0.15 -30.76
CA GLU A 572 22.14 -1.38 -31.18
C GLU A 572 21.23 -2.20 -32.11
N TRP A 573 19.92 -2.24 -31.84
CA TRP A 573 18.96 -2.85 -32.75
C TRP A 573 18.97 -2.17 -34.12
N TRP A 574 18.87 -0.83 -34.16
CA TRP A 574 18.91 -0.07 -35.41
C TRP A 574 20.19 -0.37 -36.20
N LYS A 575 21.35 -0.32 -35.54
CA LYS A 575 22.66 -0.64 -36.14
C LYS A 575 22.70 -2.04 -36.77
N ASN A 576 22.07 -3.02 -36.13
CA ASN A 576 22.08 -4.41 -36.59
C ASN A 576 20.83 -4.80 -37.42
N SER A 577 19.90 -3.87 -37.65
CA SER A 577 18.61 -4.16 -38.27
C SER A 577 18.66 -4.36 -39.78
N GLU A 578 19.77 -3.98 -40.43
CA GLU A 578 19.96 -3.84 -41.89
C GLU A 578 19.09 -2.73 -42.53
N LEU A 579 18.35 -1.96 -41.72
CA LEU A 579 17.57 -0.82 -42.20
C LEU A 579 18.46 0.41 -42.40
N PRO A 580 18.15 1.31 -43.36
CA PRO A 580 18.84 2.58 -43.49
C PRO A 580 18.88 3.38 -42.19
N LEU A 581 20.09 3.67 -41.70
CA LEU A 581 20.30 4.49 -40.49
C LEU A 581 20.07 5.97 -40.82
N LYS A 582 18.99 6.54 -40.30
CA LYS A 582 18.63 7.95 -40.48
C LYS A 582 18.79 8.66 -39.14
N TYR A 583 19.70 9.62 -39.05
CA TYR A 583 19.90 10.44 -37.85
C TYR A 583 20.58 11.77 -38.22
N THR A 584 20.33 12.80 -37.40
CA THR A 584 20.89 14.15 -37.56
C THR A 584 21.81 14.49 -36.38
N GLU A 585 22.33 15.72 -36.35
CA GLU A 585 23.06 16.26 -35.18
C GLU A 585 22.25 16.15 -33.89
N GLU A 586 20.92 16.16 -34.01
CA GLU A 586 20.00 16.10 -32.89
C GLU A 586 20.15 14.82 -32.06
N ALA A 587 20.55 13.68 -32.64
CA ALA A 587 20.73 12.43 -31.90
C ALA A 587 21.73 12.57 -30.74
N ILE A 588 22.87 13.22 -30.98
CA ILE A 588 23.89 13.43 -29.95
C ILE A 588 23.54 14.65 -29.09
N ASP A 589 22.97 15.71 -29.69
CA ASP A 589 22.57 16.92 -28.95
C ASP A 589 21.57 16.60 -27.83
N VAL A 590 20.49 15.87 -28.13
CA VAL A 590 19.45 15.52 -27.14
C VAL A 590 19.93 14.51 -26.11
N ALA A 591 20.84 13.61 -26.48
CA ALA A 591 21.47 12.69 -25.54
C ALA A 591 22.33 13.44 -24.52
N SER A 592 23.02 14.50 -24.97
CA SER A 592 23.80 15.38 -24.11
C SER A 592 22.90 16.17 -23.14
N GLN A 593 21.89 16.87 -23.67
CA GLN A 593 20.94 17.65 -22.88
C GLN A 593 20.16 16.79 -21.87
N SER A 594 19.87 15.53 -22.22
CA SER A 594 19.16 14.58 -21.34
C SER A 594 20.10 13.79 -20.41
N ASN A 595 21.37 14.19 -20.28
CA ASN A 595 22.40 13.54 -19.45
C ASN A 595 22.54 12.02 -19.70
N ARG A 596 22.49 11.59 -20.97
CA ARG A 596 22.60 10.18 -21.39
C ARG A 596 24.05 9.80 -21.69
N ILE A 597 24.93 9.87 -20.69
CA ILE A 597 26.38 9.62 -20.85
C ILE A 597 26.69 8.27 -21.52
N LEU A 598 25.98 7.20 -21.13
CA LEU A 598 26.22 5.88 -21.73
C LEU A 598 25.83 5.82 -23.22
N VAL A 599 24.84 6.61 -23.64
CA VAL A 599 24.50 6.74 -25.07
C VAL A 599 25.54 7.55 -25.81
N LEU A 600 26.08 8.62 -25.21
CA LEU A 600 27.19 9.37 -25.80
C LEU A 600 28.44 8.49 -25.99
N GLU A 601 28.74 7.66 -24.99
CA GLU A 601 29.81 6.67 -25.06
C GLU A 601 29.53 5.61 -26.13
N TRP A 602 28.27 5.16 -26.25
CA TRP A 602 27.86 4.27 -27.33
C TRP A 602 28.07 4.92 -28.71
N TRP A 603 27.63 6.17 -28.91
CA TRP A 603 27.83 6.90 -30.16
C TRP A 603 29.31 6.97 -30.53
N LYS A 604 30.16 7.37 -29.59
CA LYS A 604 31.62 7.43 -29.76
C LYS A 604 32.23 6.10 -30.19
N ASN A 605 31.74 4.98 -29.66
CA ASN A 605 32.25 3.64 -29.94
C ASN A 605 31.49 2.90 -31.06
N SER A 606 30.41 3.49 -31.57
CA SER A 606 29.51 2.83 -32.52
C SER A 606 30.13 2.59 -33.90
N GLY A 607 31.14 3.38 -34.27
CA GLY A 607 31.69 3.44 -35.63
C GLY A 607 30.83 4.23 -36.62
N LEU A 608 29.72 4.82 -36.16
CA LEU A 608 28.88 5.73 -36.95
C LEU A 608 29.48 7.13 -36.99
N GLU A 609 29.13 7.91 -38.03
CA GLU A 609 29.54 9.30 -38.14
C GLU A 609 28.96 10.11 -36.95
N LEU A 610 29.83 10.79 -36.21
CA LEU A 610 29.44 11.62 -35.08
C LEU A 610 28.96 12.99 -35.57
N LYS A 611 27.63 13.21 -35.50
CA LYS A 611 26.97 14.47 -35.85
C LYS A 611 26.46 15.13 -34.58
N TYR A 612 26.93 16.33 -34.28
CA TYR A 612 26.47 17.14 -33.15
C TYR A 612 26.70 18.63 -33.42
N SER A 613 25.86 19.47 -32.84
CA SER A 613 25.88 20.93 -33.00
C SER A 613 26.32 21.60 -31.69
N TYR A 614 26.35 22.94 -31.66
CA TYR A 614 26.61 23.70 -30.43
C TYR A 614 25.56 23.40 -29.34
N ARG A 615 24.37 22.91 -29.71
CA ARG A 615 23.29 22.55 -28.78
C ARG A 615 23.67 21.39 -27.86
N ALA A 616 24.60 20.52 -28.28
CA ALA A 616 25.15 19.46 -27.43
C ALA A 616 25.83 19.99 -26.16
N PHE A 617 26.18 21.28 -26.09
CA PHE A 617 26.84 21.91 -24.94
C PHE A 617 25.89 22.83 -24.15
N GLN A 618 24.70 23.10 -24.67
CA GLN A 618 23.69 23.91 -23.99
C GLN A 618 22.94 23.08 -22.96
N GLU A 619 22.61 23.69 -21.81
CA GLU A 619 21.80 23.06 -20.75
C GLU A 619 22.35 21.72 -20.22
N CYS A 620 23.65 21.47 -20.41
CA CYS A 620 24.29 20.23 -19.98
C CYS A 620 24.50 20.18 -18.47
N GLU A 621 24.14 19.06 -17.87
CA GLU A 621 24.52 18.79 -16.48
C GLU A 621 26.05 18.67 -16.34
N PRO A 622 26.62 18.99 -15.16
CA PRO A 622 28.07 18.98 -14.94
C PRO A 622 28.77 17.65 -15.32
N ARG A 623 28.08 16.52 -15.15
CA ARG A 623 28.61 15.20 -15.49
C ARG A 623 28.75 15.01 -17.00
N THR A 624 27.78 15.48 -17.77
CA THR A 624 27.81 15.41 -19.24
C THR A 624 28.90 16.32 -19.79
N LEU A 625 29.04 17.53 -19.24
CA LEU A 625 30.12 18.45 -19.63
C LEU A 625 31.49 17.86 -19.34
N LYS A 626 31.66 17.22 -18.17
CA LYS A 626 32.89 16.50 -17.83
C LYS A 626 33.19 15.40 -18.86
N TRP A 627 32.18 14.60 -19.23
CA TRP A 627 32.34 13.59 -20.28
C TRP A 627 32.80 14.22 -21.60
N TRP A 628 32.22 15.34 -22.03
CA TRP A 628 32.66 16.05 -23.25
C TRP A 628 34.15 16.45 -23.19
N LEU A 629 34.59 17.04 -22.07
CA LEU A 629 35.99 17.44 -21.88
C LEU A 629 36.95 16.24 -21.90
N GLU A 630 36.53 15.08 -21.38
CA GLU A 630 37.32 13.86 -21.34
C GLU A 630 37.24 13.05 -22.64
N SER A 631 36.20 13.27 -23.46
CA SER A 631 35.90 12.48 -24.66
C SER A 631 36.95 12.63 -25.76
N LYS A 632 37.71 13.74 -25.75
CA LYS A 632 38.62 14.20 -26.81
C LYS A 632 37.94 14.54 -28.14
N LEU A 633 36.62 14.69 -28.15
CA LEU A 633 35.88 15.19 -29.31
C LEU A 633 36.00 16.72 -29.41
N PRO A 634 36.03 17.29 -30.63
CA PRO A 634 36.08 18.74 -30.79
C PRO A 634 34.82 19.39 -30.23
N ILE A 635 35.02 20.42 -29.41
CA ILE A 635 33.94 21.28 -28.88
C ILE A 635 33.70 22.36 -29.94
N LYS A 636 32.45 22.45 -30.43
CA LYS A 636 32.05 23.36 -31.52
C LYS A 636 31.59 24.71 -31.00
#